data_AF-A0A7X9HKC1-F1
#
_entry.id   AF-A0A7X9HKC1-F1
#
_cell.length_a   1.000
_cell.length_b   1.000
_cell.length_c   1.000
_cell.angle_alpha   90.00
_cell.angle_beta   90.00
_cell.angle_gamma   90.00
#
_symmetry.space_group_name_H-M   'P 1'
#
loop_
_entity.id
_entity.type
_entity.pdbx_description
1 polymer ?
#
loop_
_entity_poly.entity_id
_entity_poly.type
_entity_poly.pdbx_seq_one_letter_code
_entity_poly.pdbx_strand_id
1 'polypeptide(L)'
;MRSSSPPLGELLLAPWRRVVSCIFFAWWAVLAAGGVGCRSNTEPQADQASLENDVPFNANPPVIDGVLGDAWSDAFHGELRLGDGRSLPRYRTRYHLLWSASALLLAFECEDPDVSGRYTKRDEPLYLDEVVEVFLDPDADRKNYVEIEVSPRNVLFDASFRARRQGMDLAWDPPLQSAVAVDGTIDDDTDHDRGWAVELSVPFAALEGQGRMPPRPGDAWRVNLFRLDKSFGREEASMLRPAGGDFHNLDAFATVRFSAPGR
;
A
#
# COMPACT_ATOMS: atom_id res chain seq x y z
N MET A 1 30.53 -29.97 38.99
CA MET A 1 31.31 -28.81 38.46
C MET A 1 30.34 -27.85 37.76
N ARG A 2 30.63 -26.55 37.74
CA ARG A 2 29.97 -25.54 36.88
C ARG A 2 30.50 -25.73 35.43
N SER A 3 30.06 -25.15 34.31
CA SER A 3 29.00 -24.19 33.88
C SER A 3 28.77 -24.44 32.35
N SER A 4 27.98 -23.75 31.52
CA SER A 4 26.95 -22.68 31.59
C SER A 4 26.24 -22.60 30.22
N SER A 5 25.08 -21.93 30.14
CA SER A 5 24.48 -21.46 28.87
C SER A 5 25.32 -20.32 28.22
N PRO A 6 25.08 -19.92 26.95
CA PRO A 6 26.08 -19.21 26.12
C PRO A 6 26.07 -17.68 26.29
N PRO A 7 27.09 -16.97 25.77
CA PRO A 7 27.07 -15.52 25.64
C PRO A 7 26.38 -15.03 24.35
N LEU A 8 25.73 -13.88 24.44
CA LEU A 8 25.30 -13.02 23.32
C LEU A 8 26.39 -11.97 23.02
N GLY A 9 26.38 -11.44 21.79
CA GLY A 9 27.34 -10.46 21.25
C GLY A 9 28.14 -11.06 20.08
N GLU A 10 28.38 -10.37 18.96
CA GLU A 10 28.20 -8.94 18.66
C GLU A 10 28.21 -8.72 17.12
N LEU A 11 27.71 -7.56 16.67
CA LEU A 11 28.07 -6.85 15.41
C LEU A 11 27.86 -7.59 14.05
N LEU A 12 26.89 -7.19 13.21
CA LEU A 12 26.89 -6.05 12.27
C LEU A 12 27.79 -6.19 11.01
N LEU A 13 27.29 -5.60 9.92
CA LEU A 13 27.90 -5.37 8.58
C LEU A 13 27.84 -6.52 7.55
N ALA A 14 26.90 -6.36 6.60
CA ALA A 14 26.98 -6.97 5.27
C ALA A 14 28.07 -6.30 4.42
N PRO A 15 28.43 -6.90 3.27
CA PRO A 15 28.39 -6.09 2.05
C PRO A 15 27.77 -6.81 0.83
N TRP A 16 26.88 -6.09 0.15
CA TRP A 16 26.31 -6.47 -1.15
C TRP A 16 27.26 -6.12 -2.31
N ARG A 17 27.20 -6.85 -3.44
CA ARG A 17 27.65 -6.35 -4.77
C ARG A 17 27.29 -7.29 -5.93
N ARG A 18 27.23 -6.68 -7.14
CA ARG A 18 27.00 -7.24 -8.50
C ARG A 18 25.50 -7.33 -8.86
N VAL A 19 25.04 -6.95 -10.06
CA VAL A 19 25.71 -6.59 -11.34
C VAL A 19 25.14 -5.28 -11.92
N VAL A 20 25.98 -4.50 -12.62
CA VAL A 20 25.56 -3.41 -13.54
C VAL A 20 25.89 -3.84 -14.97
N SER A 21 25.01 -3.57 -15.93
CA SER A 21 25.44 -3.43 -17.33
C SER A 21 24.50 -2.49 -18.09
N CYS A 22 25.09 -1.48 -18.74
CA CYS A 22 24.37 -0.48 -19.54
C CYS A 22 24.49 -0.83 -21.03
N ILE A 23 23.48 -0.49 -21.83
CA ILE A 23 23.63 -0.34 -23.28
C ILE A 23 23.16 1.06 -23.65
N PHE A 24 24.06 1.84 -24.27
CA PHE A 24 23.77 3.14 -24.86
C PHE A 24 23.49 2.99 -26.35
N PHE A 25 22.54 3.76 -26.86
CA PHE A 25 22.58 4.25 -28.23
C PHE A 25 22.32 5.76 -28.23
N ALA A 26 23.03 6.48 -29.09
CA ALA A 26 22.90 7.91 -29.27
C ALA A 26 22.72 8.22 -30.76
N TRP A 27 22.02 9.31 -31.10
CA TRP A 27 22.59 10.33 -31.99
C TRP A 27 21.81 11.65 -32.00
N TRP A 28 22.35 12.62 -32.74
CA TRP A 28 22.19 14.07 -32.59
C TRP A 28 20.97 14.73 -33.27
N ALA A 29 20.75 16.00 -32.92
CA ALA A 29 19.81 16.95 -33.55
C ALA A 29 20.49 17.87 -34.59
N VAL A 30 19.69 18.66 -35.35
CA VAL A 30 19.91 20.12 -35.61
C VAL A 30 18.77 20.78 -36.43
N LEU A 31 18.19 21.83 -35.85
CA LEU A 31 17.57 23.09 -36.34
C LEU A 31 16.75 23.25 -37.66
N ALA A 32 15.46 23.60 -37.44
CA ALA A 32 14.79 24.89 -37.76
C ALA A 32 14.50 25.39 -39.20
N ALA A 33 13.21 25.68 -39.45
CA ALA A 33 12.71 26.84 -40.22
C ALA A 33 11.30 27.23 -39.69
N GLY A 34 10.92 28.51 -39.76
CA GLY A 34 9.73 29.06 -39.07
C GLY A 34 8.44 29.18 -39.89
N GLY A 35 7.33 29.53 -39.22
CA GLY A 35 6.03 29.81 -39.81
C GLY A 35 5.17 30.70 -38.90
N VAL A 36 4.36 31.58 -39.49
CA VAL A 36 3.67 32.68 -38.78
C VAL A 36 2.25 32.27 -38.35
N GLY A 37 1.97 32.46 -37.05
CA GLY A 37 0.72 33.00 -36.52
C GLY A 37 -0.61 32.25 -36.69
N CYS A 38 -1.20 31.90 -35.54
CA CYS A 38 -2.61 32.19 -35.24
C CYS A 38 -2.75 32.39 -33.72
N ARG A 39 -3.42 33.46 -33.28
CA ARG A 39 -3.88 33.59 -31.89
C ARG A 39 -5.29 33.01 -31.78
N SER A 40 -5.43 31.83 -31.20
CA SER A 40 -6.71 31.36 -30.67
C SER A 40 -6.86 31.86 -29.23
N ASN A 41 -7.93 32.60 -28.95
CA ASN A 41 -8.36 32.80 -27.58
C ASN A 41 -8.93 31.47 -27.08
N THR A 42 -8.15 30.74 -26.29
CA THR A 42 -8.66 29.57 -25.55
C THR A 42 -9.11 30.06 -24.18
N GLU A 43 -10.41 30.00 -23.92
CA GLU A 43 -10.93 30.09 -22.55
C GLU A 43 -10.30 28.98 -21.69
N PRO A 44 -10.18 29.13 -20.35
CA PRO A 44 -9.64 28.08 -19.52
C PRO A 44 -10.56 26.86 -19.58
N GLN A 45 -10.17 25.86 -20.37
CA GLN A 45 -10.83 24.56 -20.38
C GLN A 45 -10.68 23.97 -18.99
N ALA A 46 -11.80 23.84 -18.27
CA ALA A 46 -11.82 23.33 -16.91
C ALA A 46 -11.15 21.96 -16.86
N ASP A 47 -10.24 21.79 -15.91
CA ASP A 47 -9.24 20.74 -15.92
C ASP A 47 -9.85 19.34 -15.74
N GLN A 48 -9.81 18.53 -16.79
CA GLN A 48 -10.27 17.13 -16.76
C GLN A 48 -9.27 16.19 -16.05
N ALA A 49 -8.13 16.67 -15.55
CA ALA A 49 -7.17 15.88 -14.77
C ALA A 49 -7.59 15.62 -13.31
N SER A 50 -8.89 15.62 -13.01
CA SER A 50 -9.45 15.77 -11.66
C SER A 50 -10.27 14.59 -11.14
N LEU A 51 -10.13 13.39 -11.73
CA LEU A 51 -10.87 12.17 -11.29
C LEU A 51 -9.99 10.93 -11.01
N GLU A 52 -8.69 10.98 -11.27
CA GLU A 52 -7.79 9.90 -10.89
C GLU A 52 -7.41 10.05 -9.39
N ASN A 53 -7.77 9.05 -8.58
CA ASN A 53 -7.45 8.90 -7.14
C ASN A 53 -8.31 9.69 -6.11
N ASP A 54 -9.56 10.01 -6.42
CA ASP A 54 -10.53 10.53 -5.44
C ASP A 54 -11.14 9.40 -4.59
N VAL A 55 -10.90 9.40 -3.27
CA VAL A 55 -11.43 8.45 -2.28
C VAL A 55 -12.84 8.87 -1.85
N PRO A 56 -13.89 8.07 -2.10
CA PRO A 56 -15.27 8.48 -1.86
C PRO A 56 -15.67 8.48 -0.38
N PHE A 57 -16.38 9.54 0.03
CA PHE A 57 -16.96 9.62 1.38
C PHE A 57 -18.20 8.75 1.49
N ASN A 58 -18.21 7.84 2.46
CA ASN A 58 -19.36 7.02 2.81
C ASN A 58 -19.89 7.40 4.22
N ALA A 59 -21.16 7.84 4.27
CA ALA A 59 -21.86 8.18 5.50
C ALA A 59 -22.27 6.95 6.35
N ASN A 60 -22.42 5.80 5.69
CA ASN A 60 -22.75 4.51 6.29
C ASN A 60 -21.64 3.51 5.88
N PRO A 61 -20.41 3.65 6.44
CA PRO A 61 -19.27 2.85 6.01
C PRO A 61 -19.52 1.34 6.20
N PRO A 62 -18.82 0.49 5.42
CA PRO A 62 -18.84 -0.96 5.60
C PRO A 62 -18.61 -1.37 7.06
N VAL A 63 -19.26 -2.47 7.46
CA VAL A 63 -18.88 -3.20 8.68
C VAL A 63 -17.65 -4.02 8.33
N ILE A 64 -16.61 -3.96 9.16
CA ILE A 64 -15.40 -4.77 8.98
C ILE A 64 -15.69 -6.21 9.44
N ASP A 65 -16.08 -7.07 8.49
CA ASP A 65 -16.42 -8.48 8.71
C ASP A 65 -15.71 -9.47 7.75
N GLY A 66 -14.96 -8.95 6.78
CA GLY A 66 -14.16 -9.70 5.81
C GLY A 66 -14.88 -9.91 4.47
N VAL A 67 -16.11 -9.42 4.30
CA VAL A 67 -16.94 -9.67 3.13
C VAL A 67 -17.08 -8.42 2.26
N LEU A 68 -16.28 -8.36 1.19
CA LEU A 68 -16.35 -7.29 0.19
C LEU A 68 -17.64 -7.44 -0.65
N GLY A 69 -18.73 -6.84 -0.16
CA GLY A 69 -20.03 -6.76 -0.82
C GLY A 69 -20.38 -5.36 -1.36
N ASP A 70 -21.67 -5.14 -1.63
CA ASP A 70 -22.21 -3.90 -2.20
C ASP A 70 -21.81 -2.62 -1.43
N ALA A 71 -21.45 -2.72 -0.14
CA ALA A 71 -20.97 -1.58 0.66
C ALA A 71 -19.68 -0.94 0.12
N TRP A 72 -18.94 -1.64 -0.74
CA TRP A 72 -17.73 -1.16 -1.42
C TRP A 72 -17.97 -0.75 -2.89
N SER A 73 -19.21 -0.78 -3.41
CA SER A 73 -19.50 -0.48 -4.83
C SER A 73 -18.95 0.87 -5.30
N ASP A 74 -18.98 1.84 -4.40
CA ASP A 74 -18.62 3.22 -4.66
C ASP A 74 -17.17 3.52 -4.25
N ALA A 75 -16.34 2.51 -3.95
CA ALA A 75 -14.97 2.71 -3.51
C ALA A 75 -14.04 3.16 -4.65
N PHE A 76 -13.03 3.97 -4.31
CA PHE A 76 -11.88 4.16 -5.20
C PHE A 76 -11.14 2.83 -5.30
N HIS A 77 -11.02 2.28 -6.49
CA HIS A 77 -10.48 0.95 -6.67
C HIS A 77 -9.56 0.85 -7.88
N GLY A 78 -8.79 -0.24 -7.89
CA GLY A 78 -7.98 -0.65 -9.02
C GLY A 78 -7.29 -1.97 -8.72
N GLU A 79 -6.25 -2.25 -9.49
CA GLU A 79 -5.46 -3.47 -9.36
C GLU A 79 -3.99 -3.10 -9.14
N LEU A 80 -3.30 -3.89 -8.32
CA LEU A 80 -1.86 -3.75 -8.16
C LEU A 80 -1.12 -4.18 -9.45
N ARG A 81 0.09 -3.66 -9.62
CA ARG A 81 0.99 -3.96 -10.75
C ARG A 81 2.37 -4.32 -10.22
N LEU A 82 3.16 -5.05 -11.01
CA LEU A 82 4.56 -5.33 -10.64
C LEU A 82 5.39 -4.03 -10.58
N GLY A 83 6.64 -4.12 -10.10
CA GLY A 83 7.53 -2.98 -9.88
C GLY A 83 7.89 -2.13 -11.11
N ASP A 84 7.47 -2.51 -12.32
CA ASP A 84 7.56 -1.69 -13.55
C ASP A 84 6.32 -0.77 -13.76
N GLY A 85 5.27 -0.95 -12.96
CA GLY A 85 4.01 -0.22 -13.02
C GLY A 85 3.12 -0.57 -14.21
N ARG A 86 3.40 -1.67 -14.92
CA ARG A 86 2.74 -2.05 -16.18
C ARG A 86 2.35 -3.51 -16.23
N SER A 87 3.25 -4.39 -15.79
CA SER A 87 3.05 -5.82 -15.82
C SER A 87 2.06 -6.24 -14.72
N LEU A 88 1.23 -7.22 -15.04
CA LEU A 88 0.34 -7.86 -14.08
C LEU A 88 1.15 -8.78 -13.16
N PRO A 89 0.82 -8.88 -11.86
CA PRO A 89 1.24 -9.99 -11.03
C PRO A 89 0.69 -11.32 -11.56
N ARG A 90 1.27 -12.42 -11.06
CA ARG A 90 0.84 -13.80 -11.32
C ARG A 90 -0.62 -14.02 -10.91
N TYR A 91 -1.00 -13.50 -9.75
CA TYR A 91 -2.35 -13.57 -9.20
C TYR A 91 -2.86 -12.16 -8.95
N ARG A 92 -4.13 -11.89 -9.28
CA ARG A 92 -4.66 -10.52 -9.24
C ARG A 92 -4.92 -10.10 -7.79
N THR A 93 -4.32 -8.99 -7.38
CA THR A 93 -4.77 -8.22 -6.21
C THR A 93 -5.50 -6.96 -6.65
N ARG A 94 -6.75 -6.81 -6.19
CA ARG A 94 -7.51 -5.55 -6.24
C ARG A 94 -7.44 -4.85 -4.90
N TYR A 95 -7.50 -3.53 -4.93
CA TYR A 95 -7.59 -2.67 -3.76
C TYR A 95 -8.84 -1.80 -3.85
N HIS A 96 -9.43 -1.45 -2.71
CA HIS A 96 -10.58 -0.56 -2.56
C HIS A 96 -10.30 0.43 -1.42
N LEU A 97 -10.65 1.70 -1.59
CA LEU A 97 -10.57 2.74 -0.55
C LEU A 97 -11.89 3.50 -0.46
N LEU A 98 -12.34 3.71 0.77
CA LEU A 98 -13.42 4.61 1.17
C LEU A 98 -12.94 5.47 2.35
N TRP A 99 -13.64 6.54 2.65
CA TRP A 99 -13.47 7.24 3.93
C TRP A 99 -14.80 7.61 4.56
N SER A 100 -14.81 7.76 5.89
CA SER A 100 -16.00 8.12 6.65
C SER A 100 -15.75 9.36 7.52
N ALA A 101 -16.65 9.67 8.45
CA ALA A 101 -16.40 10.73 9.43
C ALA A 101 -15.28 10.39 10.44
N SER A 102 -14.91 9.11 10.58
CA SER A 102 -14.03 8.62 11.66
C SER A 102 -12.84 7.78 11.21
N ALA A 103 -12.83 7.23 10.00
CA ALA A 103 -11.75 6.37 9.51
C ALA A 103 -11.49 6.50 7.99
N LEU A 104 -10.25 6.19 7.60
CA LEU A 104 -9.94 5.69 6.26
C LEU A 104 -10.24 4.19 6.26
N LEU A 105 -10.97 3.71 5.27
CA LEU A 105 -11.27 2.28 5.10
C LEU A 105 -10.57 1.78 3.84
N LEU A 106 -9.89 0.65 3.96
CA LEU A 106 -9.24 -0.04 2.85
C LEU A 106 -9.73 -1.49 2.79
N ALA A 107 -9.76 -2.05 1.59
CA ALA A 107 -9.95 -3.48 1.41
C ALA A 107 -9.13 -4.00 0.24
N PHE A 108 -8.84 -5.30 0.26
CA PHE A 108 -8.14 -5.99 -0.83
C PHE A 108 -8.86 -7.30 -1.17
N GLU A 109 -8.96 -7.60 -2.47
CA GLU A 109 -9.27 -8.95 -2.98
C GLU A 109 -7.97 -9.52 -3.53
N CYS A 110 -7.48 -10.63 -2.99
CA CYS A 110 -6.28 -11.32 -3.47
C CYS A 110 -6.67 -12.69 -4.02
N GLU A 111 -6.52 -12.88 -5.33
CA GLU A 111 -6.40 -14.25 -5.86
C GLU A 111 -5.10 -14.85 -5.31
N ASP A 112 -5.17 -16.06 -4.74
CA ASP A 112 -4.02 -16.89 -4.42
C ASP A 112 -4.48 -18.34 -4.37
N PRO A 113 -3.84 -19.28 -5.09
CA PRO A 113 -4.24 -20.68 -5.10
C PRO A 113 -3.62 -21.53 -4.00
N ASP A 114 -2.64 -21.02 -3.25
CA ASP A 114 -1.98 -21.76 -2.16
C ASP A 114 -1.77 -20.80 -0.96
N VAL A 115 -2.85 -20.43 -0.26
CA VAL A 115 -2.84 -19.39 0.77
C VAL A 115 -2.00 -19.84 1.97
N SER A 116 -1.11 -18.97 2.43
CA SER A 116 -0.10 -19.28 3.45
C SER A 116 -0.05 -18.26 4.58
N GLY A 117 0.39 -18.67 5.76
CA GLY A 117 0.56 -17.73 6.87
C GLY A 117 1.31 -18.34 8.04
N ARG A 118 2.59 -18.05 8.15
CA ARG A 118 3.45 -18.51 9.24
C ARG A 118 3.14 -17.82 10.56
N TYR A 119 2.83 -16.52 10.51
CA TYR A 119 2.70 -15.69 11.70
C TYR A 119 1.29 -15.71 12.29
N THR A 120 1.19 -15.54 13.61
CA THR A 120 -0.05 -15.74 14.40
C THR A 120 -0.28 -14.69 15.47
N LYS A 121 0.66 -13.74 15.65
CA LYS A 121 0.58 -12.69 16.68
C LYS A 121 0.90 -11.34 16.06
N ARG A 122 0.25 -10.31 16.60
CA ARG A 122 0.51 -8.92 16.22
C ARG A 122 2.00 -8.58 16.34
N ASP A 123 2.49 -7.76 15.42
CA ASP A 123 3.86 -7.24 15.35
C ASP A 123 4.94 -8.30 15.13
N GLU A 124 4.55 -9.51 14.71
CA GLU A 124 5.45 -10.45 14.03
C GLU A 124 5.82 -9.90 12.63
N PRO A 125 6.99 -10.23 12.06
CA PRO A 125 7.50 -9.60 10.83
C PRO A 125 6.81 -10.13 9.55
N LEU A 126 5.59 -9.66 9.29
CA LEU A 126 4.72 -10.15 8.21
C LEU A 126 5.31 -9.91 6.80
N TYR A 127 6.14 -8.89 6.61
CA TYR A 127 6.97 -8.66 5.40
C TYR A 127 7.92 -9.83 5.01
N LEU A 128 8.06 -10.86 5.86
CA LEU A 128 8.75 -12.12 5.55
C LEU A 128 7.81 -13.24 5.05
N ASP A 129 6.53 -12.94 4.89
CA ASP A 129 5.43 -13.88 4.65
C ASP A 129 4.50 -13.36 3.53
N GLU A 130 3.38 -14.04 3.32
CA GLU A 130 2.27 -13.56 2.51
C GLU A 130 1.48 -12.46 3.24
N VAL A 131 1.38 -11.26 2.63
CA VAL A 131 0.83 -10.08 3.32
C VAL A 131 0.35 -9.00 2.34
N VAL A 132 -0.64 -8.20 2.75
CA VAL A 132 -0.91 -6.88 2.14
C VAL A 132 -0.41 -5.76 3.04
N GLU A 133 0.23 -4.74 2.45
CA GLU A 133 0.83 -3.64 3.19
C GLU A 133 0.22 -2.31 2.75
N VAL A 134 0.04 -1.40 3.70
CA VAL A 134 -0.56 -0.07 3.54
C VAL A 134 0.38 0.95 4.14
N PHE A 135 0.89 1.85 3.29
CA PHE A 135 1.71 2.98 3.71
C PHE A 135 0.94 4.28 3.57
N LEU A 136 0.85 5.05 4.65
CA LEU A 136 0.14 6.33 4.68
C LEU A 136 1.11 7.44 5.12
N ASP A 137 1.28 8.45 4.27
CA ASP A 137 1.89 9.77 4.55
C ASP A 137 0.72 10.78 4.59
N PRO A 138 0.10 10.98 5.76
CA PRO A 138 -1.05 11.85 5.89
C PRO A 138 -0.56 13.31 5.93
N ASP A 139 -1.32 14.22 5.30
CA ASP A 139 -0.92 15.58 4.89
C ASP A 139 0.08 15.73 3.73
N ALA A 140 0.68 14.62 3.26
CA ALA A 140 1.48 14.55 2.02
C ALA A 140 2.79 15.36 2.05
N ASP A 141 3.33 15.69 3.21
CA ASP A 141 4.57 16.45 3.33
C ASP A 141 5.86 15.64 3.06
N ARG A 142 5.77 14.30 2.98
CA ARG A 142 6.87 13.33 2.80
C ARG A 142 7.89 13.24 3.95
N LYS A 143 7.51 13.58 5.18
CA LYS A 143 8.39 13.42 6.36
C LYS A 143 8.05 12.13 7.09
N ASN A 144 6.95 12.13 7.84
CA ASN A 144 6.49 11.00 8.62
C ASN A 144 5.45 10.18 7.85
N TYR A 145 5.33 8.92 8.23
CA TYR A 145 4.36 7.98 7.65
C TYR A 145 4.12 6.83 8.63
N VAL A 146 3.06 6.07 8.37
CA VAL A 146 2.80 4.78 9.02
C VAL A 146 2.83 3.65 8.00
N GLU A 147 3.14 2.47 8.50
CA GLU A 147 3.12 1.18 7.82
C GLU A 147 2.15 0.30 8.60
N ILE A 148 1.20 -0.31 7.89
CA ILE A 148 0.21 -1.24 8.45
C ILE A 148 0.18 -2.44 7.51
N GLU A 149 0.34 -3.63 8.05
CA GLU A 149 0.35 -4.88 7.30
C GLU A 149 -0.76 -5.81 7.82
N VAL A 150 -1.42 -6.56 6.92
CA VAL A 150 -2.43 -7.57 7.28
C VAL A 150 -2.16 -8.88 6.55
N SER A 151 -2.05 -9.99 7.27
CA SER A 151 -1.83 -11.33 6.70
C SER A 151 -3.15 -12.11 6.45
N PRO A 152 -3.12 -13.22 5.69
CA PRO A 152 -4.29 -14.09 5.48
C PRO A 152 -4.86 -14.68 6.79
N ARG A 153 -4.08 -14.69 7.87
CA ARG A 153 -4.52 -15.11 9.21
C ARG A 153 -5.16 -13.99 10.05
N ASN A 154 -5.46 -12.83 9.44
CA ASN A 154 -5.88 -11.59 10.11
C ASN A 154 -4.91 -11.16 11.22
N VAL A 155 -3.61 -11.39 11.01
CA VAL A 155 -2.55 -10.86 11.87
C VAL A 155 -2.17 -9.47 11.37
N LEU A 156 -1.99 -8.54 12.30
CA LEU A 156 -1.58 -7.17 12.02
C LEU A 156 -0.11 -6.94 12.39
N PHE A 157 0.58 -6.11 11.62
CA PHE A 157 1.81 -5.45 12.06
C PHE A 157 1.64 -3.95 11.82
N ASP A 158 2.13 -3.12 12.74
CA ASP A 158 2.07 -1.67 12.60
C ASP A 158 3.34 -0.97 13.10
N ALA A 159 3.72 0.09 12.38
CA ALA A 159 4.85 0.92 12.72
C ALA A 159 4.62 2.37 12.29
N SER A 160 5.05 3.33 13.12
CA SER A 160 5.17 4.73 12.71
C SER A 160 6.62 5.13 12.48
N PHE A 161 6.86 6.06 11.56
CA PHE A 161 8.19 6.52 11.18
C PHE A 161 8.27 8.04 11.21
N ARG A 162 9.34 8.58 11.81
CA ARG A 162 9.57 10.03 11.90
C ARG A 162 10.23 10.62 10.65
N ALA A 163 10.88 9.76 9.86
CA ALA A 163 11.44 10.07 8.55
C ALA A 163 11.60 8.75 7.76
N ARG A 164 11.81 8.82 6.43
CA ARG A 164 12.12 7.64 5.58
C ARG A 164 13.17 6.72 6.25
N ARG A 165 12.76 5.48 6.56
CA ARG A 165 13.55 4.45 7.26
C ARG A 165 14.20 4.92 8.58
N GLN A 166 13.60 5.87 9.28
CA GLN A 166 14.19 6.53 10.45
C GLN A 166 13.17 6.77 11.56
N GLY A 167 13.59 6.53 12.80
CA GLY A 167 12.73 6.68 13.97
C GLY A 167 11.50 5.78 13.92
N MET A 168 11.67 4.55 13.44
CA MET A 168 10.66 3.50 13.48
C MET A 168 10.23 3.24 14.92
N ASP A 169 8.93 3.29 15.18
CA ASP A 169 8.32 3.09 16.48
C ASP A 169 7.30 1.95 16.39
N LEU A 170 7.71 0.79 16.89
CA LEU A 170 6.91 -0.43 17.04
C LEU A 170 6.05 -0.43 18.32
N ALA A 171 6.01 0.68 19.06
CA ALA A 171 5.09 0.87 20.19
C ALA A 171 3.90 1.77 19.83
N TRP A 172 3.81 2.21 18.56
CA TRP A 172 2.60 2.82 18.01
C TRP A 172 1.60 1.70 17.72
N ASP A 173 0.72 1.43 18.70
CA ASP A 173 -0.33 0.40 18.65
C ASP A 173 -1.72 1.04 18.45
N PRO A 174 -2.10 1.39 17.21
CA PRO A 174 -3.40 1.96 16.87
C PRO A 174 -4.56 0.96 17.07
N PRO A 175 -5.77 1.43 17.46
CA PRO A 175 -6.96 0.58 17.57
C PRO A 175 -7.56 0.29 16.18
N LEU A 176 -6.80 -0.38 15.31
CA LEU A 176 -7.23 -0.84 13.99
C LEU A 176 -8.35 -1.88 14.13
N GLN A 177 -9.22 -1.93 13.13
CA GLN A 177 -10.16 -3.03 12.97
C GLN A 177 -9.87 -3.70 11.64
N SER A 178 -9.63 -5.01 11.65
CA SER A 178 -9.44 -5.79 10.44
C SER A 178 -10.20 -7.11 10.50
N ALA A 179 -10.66 -7.57 9.34
CA ALA A 179 -11.28 -8.86 9.16
C ALA A 179 -10.83 -9.47 7.84
N VAL A 180 -10.62 -10.79 7.83
CA VAL A 180 -10.14 -11.56 6.68
C VAL A 180 -11.08 -12.72 6.43
N ALA A 181 -11.46 -12.92 5.18
CA ALA A 181 -12.14 -14.11 4.70
C ALA A 181 -11.23 -14.84 3.70
N VAL A 182 -10.97 -16.13 3.96
CA VAL A 182 -10.25 -17.01 3.04
C VAL A 182 -11.27 -17.92 2.35
N ASP A 183 -11.20 -18.01 1.02
CA ASP A 183 -12.02 -18.91 0.20
C ASP A 183 -11.13 -20.07 -0.25
N GLY A 184 -10.91 -20.98 0.69
CA GLY A 184 -9.83 -21.96 0.64
C GLY A 184 -9.44 -22.47 2.04
N THR A 185 -8.21 -22.95 2.17
CA THR A 185 -7.56 -23.29 3.44
C THR A 185 -6.38 -22.34 3.72
N ILE A 186 -5.54 -22.62 4.73
CA ILE A 186 -4.29 -21.88 4.96
C ILE A 186 -3.21 -22.86 5.41
N ASP A 187 -2.06 -22.83 4.74
CA ASP A 187 -0.92 -23.75 4.88
C ASP A 187 -1.20 -25.20 4.43
N ASP A 188 -2.08 -25.40 3.45
CA ASP A 188 -2.21 -26.67 2.70
C ASP A 188 -1.77 -26.41 1.24
N ASP A 189 -0.75 -27.12 0.75
CA ASP A 189 -0.32 -27.08 -0.66
C ASP A 189 -0.85 -28.27 -1.48
N THR A 190 -1.84 -28.99 -0.94
CA THR A 190 -2.42 -30.20 -1.56
C THR A 190 -3.80 -30.00 -2.18
N ASP A 191 -4.46 -28.87 -1.91
CA ASP A 191 -5.70 -28.45 -2.56
C ASP A 191 -5.49 -27.28 -3.55
N HIS A 192 -6.45 -26.37 -3.69
CA HIS A 192 -6.37 -25.24 -4.61
C HIS A 192 -7.38 -24.16 -4.19
N ASP A 193 -6.87 -23.11 -3.58
CA ASP A 193 -7.67 -22.01 -3.06
C ASP A 193 -8.19 -21.10 -4.18
N ARG A 194 -9.16 -20.25 -3.84
CA ARG A 194 -9.53 -19.10 -4.67
C ARG A 194 -8.82 -17.82 -4.22
N GLY A 195 -8.31 -17.81 -2.99
CA GLY A 195 -7.58 -16.71 -2.38
C GLY A 195 -8.28 -16.16 -1.14
N TRP A 196 -8.09 -14.88 -0.86
CA TRP A 196 -8.64 -14.24 0.33
C TRP A 196 -8.95 -12.76 0.10
N ALA A 197 -9.82 -12.24 0.94
CA ALA A 197 -10.14 -10.82 1.00
C ALA A 197 -9.93 -10.30 2.43
N VAL A 198 -9.59 -9.01 2.52
CA VAL A 198 -9.38 -8.32 3.80
C VAL A 198 -10.03 -6.96 3.76
N GLU A 199 -10.64 -6.58 4.88
CA GLU A 199 -11.08 -5.23 5.17
C GLU A 199 -10.27 -4.66 6.35
N LEU A 200 -9.95 -3.37 6.28
CA LEU A 200 -9.15 -2.64 7.27
C LEU A 200 -9.78 -1.25 7.49
N SER A 201 -10.05 -0.92 8.75
CA SER A 201 -10.42 0.41 9.20
C SER A 201 -9.25 1.03 9.97
N VAL A 202 -8.77 2.19 9.50
CA VAL A 202 -7.74 3.01 10.13
C VAL A 202 -8.40 4.25 10.73
N PRO A 203 -8.64 4.31 12.06
CA PRO A 203 -9.30 5.45 12.69
C PRO A 203 -8.44 6.71 12.57
N PHE A 204 -9.04 7.84 12.20
CA PHE A 204 -8.30 9.11 12.10
C PHE A 204 -7.67 9.56 13.42
N ALA A 205 -8.25 9.16 14.56
CA ALA A 205 -7.68 9.38 15.89
C ALA A 205 -6.30 8.71 16.08
N ALA A 206 -6.02 7.62 15.37
CA ALA A 206 -4.73 6.93 15.42
C ALA A 206 -3.60 7.71 14.70
N LEU A 207 -3.97 8.66 13.83
CA LEU A 207 -3.08 9.45 13.00
C LEU A 207 -2.99 10.91 13.46
N GLU A 208 -3.47 11.22 14.66
CA GLU A 208 -3.33 12.56 15.26
C GLU A 208 -1.86 13.01 15.32
N GLY A 209 -1.62 14.28 15.02
CA GLY A 209 -0.27 14.85 14.93
C GLY A 209 0.44 14.59 13.59
N GLN A 210 -0.08 13.70 12.73
CA GLN A 210 0.40 13.46 11.37
C GLN A 210 -0.46 14.23 10.35
N GLY A 211 -0.80 15.48 10.65
CA GLY A 211 -1.65 16.31 9.80
C GLY A 211 -3.06 16.56 10.34
N ARG A 212 -4.01 16.84 9.44
CA ARG A 212 -5.41 17.12 9.79
C ARG A 212 -6.23 15.83 9.88
N MET A 213 -6.83 15.61 11.04
CA MET A 213 -7.73 14.49 11.34
C MET A 213 -9.10 14.99 11.84
N PRO A 214 -10.24 14.49 11.32
CA PRO A 214 -10.36 13.84 10.01
C PRO A 214 -9.94 14.79 8.87
N PRO A 215 -9.52 14.28 7.70
CA PRO A 215 -9.31 15.12 6.52
C PRO A 215 -10.61 15.83 6.11
N ARG A 216 -10.47 16.90 5.34
CA ARG A 216 -11.59 17.62 4.70
C ARG A 216 -11.74 17.20 3.24
N PRO A 217 -12.94 17.38 2.65
CA PRO A 217 -13.09 17.30 1.21
C PRO A 217 -12.07 18.19 0.49
N GLY A 218 -11.30 17.61 -0.42
CA GLY A 218 -10.21 18.26 -1.16
C GLY A 218 -8.82 18.16 -0.51
N ASP A 219 -8.71 17.75 0.76
CA ASP A 219 -7.41 17.40 1.35
C ASP A 219 -6.83 16.18 0.61
N ALA A 220 -5.49 16.10 0.56
CA ALA A 220 -4.79 15.04 -0.15
C ALA A 220 -3.73 14.39 0.74
N TRP A 221 -3.62 13.06 0.68
CA TRP A 221 -2.58 12.28 1.34
C TRP A 221 -1.70 11.59 0.29
N ARG A 222 -0.57 11.03 0.72
CA ARG A 222 0.17 10.07 -0.08
C ARG A 222 0.01 8.67 0.45
N VAL A 223 -0.24 7.73 -0.45
CA VAL A 223 -0.49 6.32 -0.13
C VAL A 223 0.30 5.42 -1.08
N ASN A 224 0.87 4.33 -0.57
CA ASN A 224 1.20 3.20 -1.42
C ASN A 224 0.65 1.92 -0.78
N LEU A 225 0.28 0.98 -1.63
CA LEU A 225 -0.32 -0.29 -1.26
C LEU A 225 0.50 -1.39 -1.89
N PHE A 226 0.72 -2.48 -1.17
CA PHE A 226 1.52 -3.61 -1.63
C PHE A 226 0.80 -4.94 -1.36
N ARG A 227 1.16 -5.94 -2.16
CA ARG A 227 0.98 -7.35 -1.88
C ARG A 227 2.33 -8.03 -2.04
N LEU A 228 2.77 -8.73 -0.99
CA LEU A 228 3.82 -9.73 -1.09
C LEU A 228 3.17 -11.11 -1.18
N ASP A 229 3.41 -11.82 -2.28
CA ASP A 229 3.17 -13.24 -2.39
C ASP A 229 4.50 -13.97 -2.11
N LYS A 230 4.55 -14.68 -0.97
CA LYS A 230 5.69 -15.50 -0.54
C LYS A 230 5.33 -16.96 -0.29
N SER A 231 4.13 -17.36 -0.70
CA SER A 231 3.58 -18.68 -0.46
C SER A 231 4.49 -19.77 -1.03
N PHE A 232 4.79 -20.78 -0.21
CA PHE A 232 5.60 -21.96 -0.54
C PHE A 232 6.95 -21.68 -1.25
N GLY A 233 7.61 -20.57 -0.90
CA GLY A 233 8.92 -20.19 -1.45
C GLY A 233 8.86 -19.45 -2.79
N ARG A 234 7.67 -18.99 -3.19
CA ARG A 234 7.53 -17.88 -4.14
C ARG A 234 8.08 -16.60 -3.51
N GLU A 235 8.37 -15.60 -4.35
CA GLU A 235 8.61 -14.22 -3.90
C GLU A 235 8.25 -13.27 -5.05
N GLU A 236 7.05 -12.71 -5.00
CA GLU A 236 6.56 -11.69 -5.93
C GLU A 236 6.00 -10.49 -5.16
N ALA A 237 6.23 -9.30 -5.67
CA ALA A 237 5.72 -8.06 -5.11
C ALA A 237 4.92 -7.28 -6.16
N SER A 238 3.67 -6.95 -5.82
CA SER A 238 2.84 -6.02 -6.59
C SER A 238 2.44 -4.82 -5.75
N MET A 239 2.19 -3.69 -6.39
CA MET A 239 2.05 -2.39 -5.74
C MET A 239 1.15 -1.41 -6.52
N LEU A 240 0.60 -0.43 -5.81
CA LEU A 240 -0.19 0.66 -6.40
C LEU A 240 0.69 1.58 -7.25
N ARG A 241 1.90 1.92 -6.78
CA ARG A 241 2.90 2.68 -7.54
C ARG A 241 4.30 2.08 -7.40
N PRO A 242 5.08 2.01 -8.50
CA PRO A 242 6.46 1.54 -8.51
C PRO A 242 7.34 2.18 -7.44
N ALA A 243 7.70 1.40 -6.43
CA ALA A 243 8.51 1.87 -5.30
C ALA A 243 9.97 2.21 -5.68
N GLY A 244 10.47 1.69 -6.80
CA GLY A 244 11.85 1.89 -7.24
C GLY A 244 12.88 1.08 -6.43
N GLY A 245 12.46 -0.03 -5.82
CA GLY A 245 13.31 -0.93 -5.04
C GLY A 245 13.38 -0.65 -3.53
N ASP A 246 12.63 0.34 -3.02
CA ASP A 246 12.49 0.61 -1.59
C ASP A 246 11.05 1.01 -1.28
N PHE A 247 10.32 0.19 -0.53
CA PHE A 247 8.88 0.41 -0.29
C PHE A 247 8.61 1.69 0.50
N HIS A 248 9.50 2.06 1.44
CA HIS A 248 9.46 3.33 2.16
C HIS A 248 9.90 4.55 1.30
N ASN A 249 9.76 4.49 -0.02
CA ASN A 249 10.03 5.61 -0.92
C ASN A 249 8.80 6.51 -1.05
N LEU A 250 8.62 7.45 -0.11
CA LEU A 250 7.46 8.36 -0.07
C LEU A 250 7.29 9.18 -1.36
N ASP A 251 8.36 9.41 -2.14
CA ASP A 251 8.26 10.07 -3.45
C ASP A 251 7.54 9.22 -4.51
N ALA A 252 7.48 7.89 -4.35
CA ALA A 252 6.75 6.99 -5.24
C ALA A 252 5.25 6.89 -4.94
N PHE A 253 4.82 7.23 -3.72
CA PHE A 253 3.43 7.04 -3.25
C PHE A 253 2.43 7.77 -4.16
N ALA A 254 1.29 7.16 -4.44
CA ALA A 254 0.18 7.82 -5.13
C ALA A 254 -0.32 9.01 -4.29
N THR A 255 -0.76 10.09 -4.93
CA THR A 255 -1.59 11.10 -4.26
C THR A 255 -3.03 10.65 -4.34
N VAL A 256 -3.69 10.54 -3.19
CA VAL A 256 -5.14 10.32 -3.09
C VAL A 256 -5.81 11.57 -2.54
N ARG A 257 -7.06 11.85 -2.91
CA ARG A 257 -7.81 13.02 -2.43
C ARG A 257 -9.10 12.57 -1.77
N PHE A 258 -9.51 13.26 -0.71
CA PHE A 258 -10.76 12.95 -0.03
C PHE A 258 -11.93 13.67 -0.71
N SER A 259 -12.89 12.92 -1.28
CA SER A 259 -14.04 13.51 -1.96
C SER A 259 -15.02 14.16 -0.98
N ALA A 260 -15.87 15.07 -1.44
CA ALA A 260 -17.03 15.49 -0.65
C ALA A 260 -18.05 14.34 -0.50
N PRO A 261 -18.89 14.35 0.56
CA PRO A 261 -20.09 13.53 0.61
C PRO A 261 -20.96 13.76 -0.63
N GLY A 262 -21.45 12.66 -1.22
CA GLY A 262 -22.46 12.71 -2.28
C GLY A 262 -23.72 13.45 -1.79
N ARG A 263 -24.41 14.13 -2.71
CA ARG A 263 -25.70 14.79 -2.46
C ARG A 263 -26.86 13.87 -2.82
#